data_AF-A0A355A6U3-F1
#
_entry.id   AF-A0A355A6U3-F1
#
_cell.length_a   1.000
_cell.length_b   1.000
_cell.length_c   1.000
_cell.angle_alpha   90.00
_cell.angle_beta   90.00
_cell.angle_gamma   90.00
#
_symmetry.space_group_name_H-M   'P 1'
#
loop_
_entity.id
_entity.type
_entity.pdbx_description
1 polymer ?
#
loop_
_entity_poly.entity_id
_entity_poly.type
_entity_poly.pdbx_seq_one_letter_code
_entity_poly.pdbx_strand_id
1 'polypeptide(L)'
;MGTLIILLANFAGVVEANNKLVEADQKPTLVFADAGWDSIRIHNQIAAVIIEKGYGYQTDVLTGSSPIVIKGLRQGDIDICMEAWTDN
;
A
#
# COMPACT_ATOMS: atom_id res chain seq x y z
N MET A 1 12.71 8.07 -45.29
CA MET A 1 11.85 8.68 -44.26
C MET A 1 10.97 7.66 -43.53
N GLY A 2 10.31 6.70 -44.20
CA GLY A 2 9.38 5.76 -43.54
C GLY A 2 10.00 4.73 -42.58
N THR A 3 11.17 4.17 -42.89
CA THR A 3 11.80 3.09 -42.08
C THR A 3 12.29 3.57 -40.71
N LEU A 4 12.72 4.83 -40.60
CA LEU A 4 13.20 5.41 -39.34
C LEU A 4 12.05 5.70 -38.36
N ILE A 5 10.87 6.05 -38.89
CA ILE A 5 9.66 6.33 -38.09
C ILE A 5 9.10 5.03 -37.48
N ILE A 6 9.12 3.92 -38.23
CA ILE A 6 8.67 2.61 -37.73
C ILE A 6 9.59 2.11 -36.60
N LEU A 7 10.92 2.29 -36.72
CA LEU A 7 11.86 1.86 -35.68
C LEU A 7 11.68 2.62 -34.35
N LEU A 8 11.40 3.93 -34.41
CA LEU A 8 11.13 4.77 -33.23
C LEU A 8 9.79 4.41 -32.55
N ALA A 9 8.75 4.09 -33.32
CA ALA A 9 7.46 3.66 -32.78
C ALA A 9 7.56 2.34 -32.00
N ASN A 10 8.41 1.41 -32.46
CA ASN A 10 8.66 0.15 -31.76
C ASN A 10 9.41 0.35 -30.43
N PHE A 11 10.32 1.33 -30.35
CA PHE A 11 11.06 1.62 -29.12
C PHE A 11 10.15 2.19 -28.03
N ALA A 12 9.23 3.11 -28.38
CA ALA A 12 8.26 3.67 -27.44
C ALA A 12 7.30 2.59 -26.88
N GLY A 13 6.80 1.70 -27.74
CA GLY A 13 5.92 0.60 -27.30
C GLY A 13 6.61 -0.40 -26.36
N VAL A 14 7.89 -0.69 -26.60
CA VAL A 14 8.70 -1.54 -25.70
C VAL A 14 8.92 -0.88 -24.35
N VAL A 15 9.20 0.43 -24.29
CA VAL A 15 9.39 1.15 -23.03
C VAL A 15 8.10 1.16 -22.19
N GLU A 16 6.94 1.40 -22.82
CA GLU A 16 5.65 1.41 -22.11
C GLU A 16 5.27 0.02 -21.58
N ALA A 17 5.52 -1.04 -22.37
CA ALA A 17 5.28 -2.42 -21.94
C ALA A 17 6.17 -2.81 -20.74
N ASN A 18 7.45 -2.43 -20.76
CA ASN A 18 8.36 -2.68 -19.63
C ASN A 18 7.91 -1.93 -18.37
N ASN A 19 7.46 -0.68 -18.48
CA ASN A 19 7.02 0.08 -17.31
C ASN A 19 5.78 -0.56 -16.64
N LYS A 20 4.83 -1.07 -17.43
CA LYS A 20 3.66 -1.80 -16.91
C LYS A 20 4.03 -3.12 -16.23
N LEU A 21 5.07 -3.81 -16.71
CA LEU A 21 5.57 -5.03 -16.06
C LEU A 21 6.25 -4.73 -14.72
N VAL A 22 6.97 -3.60 -14.61
CA VAL A 22 7.61 -3.17 -13.36
C VAL A 22 6.55 -2.77 -12.32
N GLU A 23 5.47 -2.09 -12.71
CA GLU A 23 4.36 -1.79 -11.80
C GLU A 23 3.60 -3.05 -11.36
N ALA A 24 3.45 -4.04 -12.24
CA ALA A 24 2.76 -5.30 -11.91
C ALA A 24 3.51 -6.15 -10.87
N ASP A 25 4.82 -5.94 -10.70
CA ASP A 25 5.66 -6.67 -9.74
C ASP A 25 5.82 -5.91 -8.41
N GLN A 26 5.33 -4.67 -8.31
CA GLN A 26 5.34 -3.92 -7.07
C GLN A 26 4.20 -4.35 -6.15
N LYS A 27 4.56 -4.79 -4.93
CA LYS A 27 3.59 -5.13 -3.90
C LYS A 27 2.80 -3.88 -3.48
N PRO A 28 1.49 -4.00 -3.23
CA PRO A 28 0.68 -2.87 -2.78
C PRO A 28 1.15 -2.38 -1.41
N THR A 29 0.97 -1.09 -1.14
CA THR A 29 1.17 -0.54 0.21
C THR A 29 0.02 -0.96 1.10
N LEU A 30 0.32 -1.48 2.30
CA LEU A 30 -0.69 -1.88 3.28
C LEU A 30 -0.93 -0.74 4.27
N VAL A 31 -2.20 -0.39 4.47
CA VAL A 31 -2.59 0.75 5.31
C VAL A 31 -3.07 0.26 6.68
N PHE A 32 -2.42 0.73 7.74
CA PHE A 32 -2.79 0.50 9.13
C PHE A 32 -3.78 1.56 9.65
N ALA A 33 -4.66 1.16 10.57
CA ALA A 33 -5.45 2.08 11.38
C ALA A 33 -4.61 2.69 12.53
N ASP A 34 -4.71 4.00 12.75
CA ASP A 34 -4.35 4.66 14.02
C ASP A 34 -5.59 5.36 14.60
N ALA A 35 -6.08 4.83 15.73
CA ALA A 35 -7.23 5.35 16.45
C ALA A 35 -6.88 6.42 17.51
N GLY A 36 -5.61 6.79 17.62
CA GLY A 36 -5.10 7.85 18.50
C GLY A 36 -4.37 7.38 19.76
N TRP A 37 -4.46 6.09 20.11
CA TRP A 37 -3.85 5.54 21.33
C TRP A 37 -2.36 5.24 21.13
N ASP A 38 -1.57 5.30 22.19
CA ASP A 38 -0.13 4.99 22.09
C ASP A 38 0.12 3.49 21.91
N SER A 39 -0.74 2.64 22.46
CA SER A 39 -0.68 1.19 22.28
C SER A 39 -0.77 0.80 20.80
N ILE A 40 -1.73 1.37 20.07
CA ILE A 40 -1.96 0.99 18.68
C ILE A 40 -0.78 1.41 17.81
N ARG A 41 -0.13 2.53 18.11
CA ARG A 41 1.10 2.95 17.42
C ARG A 41 2.24 1.97 17.65
N ILE A 42 2.43 1.49 18.88
CA ILE A 42 3.46 0.48 19.17
C ILE A 42 3.19 -0.79 18.38
N HIS A 43 1.95 -1.30 18.40
CA HIS A 43 1.59 -2.50 17.64
C HIS A 43 1.77 -2.32 16.13
N ASN A 44 1.37 -1.17 15.58
CA ASN A 44 1.56 -0.85 14.16
C ASN A 44 3.04 -0.84 13.80
N GLN A 45 3.92 -0.21 14.60
CA GLN A 45 5.35 -0.15 14.31
C GLN A 45 6.01 -1.54 14.33
N ILE A 46 5.63 -2.40 15.28
CA ILE A 46 6.13 -3.78 15.34
C ILE A 46 5.68 -4.55 14.08
N ALA A 47 4.41 -4.46 13.72
CA ALA A 47 3.87 -5.13 12.54
C ALA A 47 4.49 -4.60 11.23
N ALA A 48 4.64 -3.28 11.10
CA ALA A 48 5.27 -2.62 9.95
C ALA A 48 6.70 -3.13 9.72
N VAL A 49 7.51 -3.21 10.77
CA VAL A 49 8.89 -3.74 10.67
C VAL A 49 8.91 -5.17 10.13
N ILE A 50 7.99 -6.04 10.58
CA ILE A 50 7.91 -7.43 10.11
C ILE A 50 7.44 -7.48 8.66
N ILE A 51 6.42 -6.70 8.30
CA ILE A 51 5.85 -6.66 6.96
C ILE A 51 6.86 -6.12 5.93
N GLU A 52 7.53 -5.03 6.26
CA GLU A 52 8.50 -4.38 5.38
C GLU A 52 9.75 -5.22 5.20
N LYS A 53 10.34 -5.70 6.30
CA LYS A 53 11.63 -6.42 6.24
C LYS A 53 11.46 -7.91 5.96
N GLY A 54 10.36 -8.52 6.39
CA GLY A 54 10.10 -9.95 6.25
C GLY A 54 9.34 -10.31 4.99
N TYR A 55 8.42 -9.44 4.54
CA TYR A 55 7.55 -9.72 3.41
C TYR A 55 7.74 -8.78 2.22
N GLY A 56 8.52 -7.70 2.35
CA GLY A 56 8.84 -6.78 1.25
C GLY A 56 7.66 -5.93 0.78
N TYR A 57 6.63 -5.77 1.60
CA TYR A 57 5.56 -4.79 1.34
C TYR A 57 5.99 -3.41 1.85
N GLN A 58 5.36 -2.35 1.35
CA GLN A 58 5.41 -1.04 2.00
C GLN A 58 4.22 -0.89 2.95
N THR A 59 4.34 -0.05 3.96
CA THR A 59 3.25 0.23 4.89
C THR A 59 2.99 1.72 5.05
N ASP A 60 1.75 2.08 5.34
CA ASP A 60 1.31 3.43 5.65
C ASP A 60 0.29 3.41 6.80
N VAL A 61 -0.07 4.56 7.35
CA VAL A 61 -0.98 4.69 8.49
C VAL A 61 -2.05 5.74 8.21
N LEU A 62 -3.31 5.33 8.30
CA LEU A 62 -4.45 6.24 8.28
C LEU A 62 -4.94 6.51 9.71
N THR A 63 -4.84 7.77 10.12
CA THR A 63 -5.26 8.22 11.45
C THR A 63 -6.71 8.71 11.45
N GLY A 64 -7.50 8.31 12.46
CA GLY A 64 -8.87 8.77 12.64
C GLY A 64 -9.42 8.42 14.02
N SER A 65 -10.65 8.83 14.31
CA SER A 65 -11.36 8.31 15.50
C SER A 65 -11.76 6.85 15.29
N SER A 66 -12.03 6.11 16.35
CA SER A 66 -12.39 4.67 16.28
C SER A 66 -13.51 4.38 15.27
N PRO A 67 -14.64 5.15 15.22
CA PRO A 67 -15.67 4.91 14.22
C PRO A 67 -15.20 5.16 12.77
N ILE A 68 -14.28 6.11 12.56
CA ILE A 68 -13.74 6.44 11.24
C ILE A 68 -12.78 5.35 10.75
N VAL A 69 -11.88 4.87 11.60
CA VAL A 69 -10.96 3.79 11.21
C VAL A 69 -11.71 2.47 10.95
N ILE A 70 -12.76 2.16 11.72
CA ILE A 70 -13.60 0.97 11.47
C ILE A 70 -14.39 1.13 10.16
N LYS A 71 -14.87 2.33 9.85
CA LYS A 71 -15.50 2.60 8.56
C LYS A 71 -14.50 2.42 7.41
N GLY A 72 -13.29 2.97 7.52
CA GLY A 72 -12.23 2.81 6.53
C GLY A 72 -11.87 1.35 6.29
N LEU A 73 -11.77 0.55 7.38
CA LEU A 73 -11.53 -0.89 7.30
C LEU A 73 -12.65 -1.62 6.51
N ARG A 74 -13.91 -1.23 6.71
CA ARG A 74 -15.04 -1.81 5.97
C ARG A 74 -15.09 -1.39 4.50
N GLN A 75 -14.55 -0.22 4.17
CA GLN A 75 -14.56 0.34 2.81
C GLN A 75 -13.34 -0.09 2.00
N GLY A 76 -12.31 -0.62 2.65
CA GLY A 76 -11.03 -0.99 2.02
C GLY A 76 -10.03 0.16 1.96
N ASP A 77 -10.30 1.28 2.66
CA ASP A 77 -9.34 2.38 2.80
C ASP A 77 -8.23 2.06 3.81
N ILE A 78 -8.49 1.10 4.70
CA ILE A 78 -7.55 0.56 5.68
C ILE A 78 -7.52 -0.95 5.49
N ASP A 79 -6.33 -1.54 5.49
CA ASP A 79 -6.13 -2.98 5.34
C ASP A 79 -6.00 -3.69 6.69
N ILE A 80 -5.38 -3.03 7.67
CA ILE A 80 -4.98 -3.66 8.94
C ILE A 80 -5.41 -2.80 10.13
N CYS A 81 -6.09 -3.42 11.09
CA CYS A 81 -6.38 -2.84 12.39
C CYS A 81 -5.79 -3.73 13.49
N MET A 82 -4.75 -3.24 14.17
CA MET A 82 -4.02 -4.01 15.18
C MET A 82 -4.75 -4.08 16.52
N GLU A 83 -5.70 -3.18 16.76
CA GLU A 83 -6.47 -3.13 18.00
C GLU A 83 -7.95 -2.89 17.72
N ALA A 84 -8.78 -3.84 18.14
CA ALA A 84 -10.22 -3.69 18.17
C ALA A 84 -10.70 -3.95 19.59
N TRP A 85 -11.14 -2.88 20.26
CA TRP A 85 -11.71 -2.95 21.59
C TRP A 85 -13.24 -3.05 21.47
N THR A 86 -13.81 -4.09 22.04
CA THR A 86 -15.26 -4.19 22.26
C THR A 86 -15.61 -3.57 23.61
N ASP A 87 -16.87 -3.71 24.05
CA ASP A 87 -17.35 -3.21 25.34
C ASP A 87 -16.37 -3.47 26.49
N ASN A 88 -16.28 -2.51 27.41
CA ASN A 88 -15.44 -2.53 28.60
C ASN A 88 -16.28 -2.74 29.86
#